data_AF-A0A183GB12-F1
#
_entry.id   AF-A0A183GB12-F1
#
_cell.length_a   1.000
_cell.length_b   1.000
_cell.length_c   1.000
_cell.angle_alpha   90.00
_cell.angle_beta   90.00
_cell.angle_gamma   90.00
#
_symmetry.space_group_name_H-M   'P 1'
#
loop_
_entity.id
_entity.type
_entity.pdbx_description
1 polymer ?
#
loop_
_entity_poly.entity_id
_entity_poly.type
_entity_poly.pdbx_seq_one_letter_code
_entity_poly.pdbx_strand_id
1 'polypeptide(L)' 'MPSQCAVCEMPSSGLHFGVSCCRACAAFFRRTLSLRLKYKCRFSGTCEVTQSEDFF' A
#
# COMPACT_ATOMS: atom_id res chain seq x y z
N MET A 1 17.41 5.68 10.14
CA MET A 1 17.09 4.85 8.97
C MET A 1 15.58 4.76 8.88
N PRO A 2 14.90 5.56 8.03
CA PRO A 2 13.46 5.40 7.87
C PRO A 2 13.20 3.99 7.34
N SER A 3 12.38 3.22 8.04
CA SER A 3 11.97 1.89 7.55
C SER A 3 11.23 2.04 6.23
N GLN A 4 11.35 1.07 5.33
CA GLN A 4 10.55 1.02 4.11
C GLN A 4 9.13 0.53 4.41
N CYS A 5 8.17 0.94 3.58
CA CYS A 5 6.80 0.46 3.63
C CYS A 5 6.77 -1.01 3.21
N ALA A 6 6.24 -1.89 4.07
CA ALA A 6 6.15 -3.32 3.78
C ALA A 6 5.15 -3.68 2.66
N VAL A 7 4.51 -2.71 2.02
CA VAL A 7 3.50 -2.90 0.97
C VAL A 7 3.96 -2.38 -0.38
N CYS A 8 4.48 -1.15 -0.42
CA CYS A 8 4.87 -0.49 -1.67
C CYS A 8 6.31 0.02 -1.68
N GLU A 9 7.10 -0.34 -0.66
CA GLU A 9 8.53 -0.03 -0.52
C GLU A 9 8.89 1.46 -0.40
N MET A 10 7.91 2.34 -0.52
CA MET A 10 8.02 3.77 -0.24
C MET A 10 8.52 4.06 1.18
N PRO A 11 9.08 5.26 1.44
CA PRO A 11 9.41 5.69 2.79
C PRO A 11 8.23 5.49 3.75
N SER A 12 8.43 4.66 4.78
CA SER A 12 7.42 4.45 5.80
C SER A 12 7.30 5.69 6.68
N SER A 13 6.08 5.91 7.15
CA SER A 13 5.78 6.97 8.13
C SER A 13 5.77 6.46 9.58
N GLY A 14 6.00 5.16 9.77
CA GLY A 14 5.90 4.48 11.06
C GLY A 14 4.97 3.27 11.01
N LEU A 15 4.57 2.79 12.19
CA LEU A 15 3.67 1.65 12.33
C LEU A 15 2.21 2.08 12.16
N HIS A 16 1.50 1.45 11.22
CA HIS A 16 0.04 1.52 11.12
C HIS A 16 -0.52 0.11 11.16
N PHE A 17 -1.51 -0.12 12.02
CA PHE A 17 -2.13 -1.45 12.18
C PHE A 17 -1.12 -2.57 12.49
N GLY A 18 -0.03 -2.24 13.20
CA GLY A 18 1.01 -3.21 13.59
C GLY A 18 2.08 -3.48 12.54
N VAL A 19 2.03 -2.86 11.36
CA VAL A 19 3.01 -3.05 10.28
C VAL A 19 3.63 -1.70 9.89
N SER A 20 4.92 -1.69 9.56
CA SER A 20 5.57 -0.47 9.06
C SER A 20 5.09 -0.17 7.64
N CYS A 21 4.34 0.90 7.46
CA CYS A 21 3.84 1.30 6.15
C CYS A 21 3.70 2.82 5.96
N CYS A 22 3.59 3.23 4.71
CA CYS A 22 3.33 4.63 4.38
C CYS A 22 1.87 5.00 4.65
N ARG A 23 1.58 6.31 4.77
CA ARG A 23 0.23 6.83 5.05
C ARG A 23 -0.78 6.43 3.96
N ALA A 24 -0.34 6.32 2.70
CA ALA A 24 -1.20 5.96 1.58
C ALA A 24 -1.69 4.51 1.68
N CYS A 25 -0.79 3.55 1.93
CA CYS A 25 -1.15 2.14 2.15
C CYS A 25 -2.04 1.97 3.38
N ALA A 26 -1.73 2.66 4.48
CA ALA A 26 -2.58 2.65 5.67
C ALA A 26 -4.00 3.19 5.38
N ALA A 27 -4.11 4.26 4.60
CA ALA A 27 -5.40 4.83 4.22
C ALA A 27 -6.19 3.92 3.26
N PHE A 28 -5.50 3.30 2.30
CA PHE A 28 -6.10 2.31 1.39
C PHE A 28 -6.70 1.15 2.19
N PHE A 29 -5.90 0.51 3.05
CA PHE A 29 -6.33 -0.61 3.89
C PHE A 29 -7.55 -0.25 4.75
N ARG A 30 -7.51 0.89 5.44
CA ARG A 30 -8.64 1.37 6.26
C ARG A 30 -9.91 1.52 5.43
N ARG A 31 -9.83 2.15 4.24
CA ARG A 31 -10.99 2.35 3.36
C ARG A 31 -11.58 1.02 2.89
N THR A 32 -10.72 0.08 2.49
CA THR A 32 -11.14 -1.26 2.06
C THR A 32 -11.94 -1.98 3.15
N LEU A 33 -11.48 -1.93 4.41
CA LEU A 33 -12.19 -2.54 5.54
C LEU A 33 -13.50 -1.81 5.88
N SER A 34 -13.47 -0.48 6.01
CA SER A 34 -14.65 0.31 6.38
C SER A 34 -15.78 0.18 5.37
N LEU A 35 -15.45 0.08 4.08
CA LEU A 35 -16.43 -0.02 3.00
C LEU A 35 -16.68 -1.47 2.53
N ARG A 36 -16.03 -2.47 3.16
CA ARG A 36 -16.11 -3.89 2.80
C ARG A 36 -15.86 -4.15 1.30
N LEU A 37 -14.88 -3.45 0.73
CA LEU A 37 -14.59 -3.54 -0.70
C LEU A 37 -13.89 -4.86 -1.04
N LYS A 38 -14.32 -5.47 -2.15
CA LYS A 38 -13.67 -6.64 -2.75
C LYS A 38 -13.19 -6.24 -4.14
N TYR A 39 -11.87 -6.24 -4.34
CA TYR A 39 -11.27 -5.92 -5.63
C TYR A 39 -11.10 -7.18 -6.48
N LYS A 40 -11.24 -7.04 -7.80
CA LYS A 40 -10.90 -8.07 -8.77
C LYS A 40 -9.78 -7.55 -9.66
N CYS A 41 -8.65 -8.25 -9.69
CA CYS A 41 -7.58 -7.92 -10.64
C CYS A 41 -8.09 -8.13 -12.07
N ARG A 42 -7.72 -7.22 -12.98
CA ARG A 42 -8.02 -7.36 -14.42
C ARG A 42 -7.11 -8.39 -15.11
N PHE A 43 -6.00 -8.76 -14.45
CA PHE A 43 -4.96 -9.66 -14.95
C PHE A 43 -4.83 -10.88 -14.02
N SER A 44 -3.61 -11.35 -13.75
CA SER A 44 -3.29 -12.55 -12.95
C SER A 44 -3.29 -12.35 -11.43
N GLY A 45 -3.41 -11.11 -10.93
CA GLY A 45 -3.27 -10.82 -9.50
C GLY A 45 -1.83 -10.85 -8.97
N THR A 46 -0.85 -11.02 -9.84
CA THR A 46 0.59 -10.96 -9.51
C THR A 46 1.19 -9.59 -9.84
N CYS A 47 0.40 -8.53 -9.72
CA CYS A 47 0.85 -7.17 -10.00
C CYS A 47 1.89 -6.76 -8.95
N GLU A 48 3.06 -6.33 -9.41
CA GLU A 48 4.06 -5.71 -8.56
C GLU A 48 3.50 -4.38 -8.02
N VAL A 49 3.60 -4.18 -6.72
CA VAL A 49 3.11 -2.98 -6.03
C VAL A 49 4.32 -2.17 -5.60
N THR A 50 4.82 -1.34 -6.49
CA THR A 50 5.94 -0.41 -6.24
C THR A 50 5.50 1.00 -6.60
N GLN A 51 6.33 2.00 -6.27
CA GLN A 51 6.15 3.33 -6.83
C GLN A 51 6.43 3.25 -8.33
N SER A 52 5.39 3.29 -9.15
CA SER A 52 5.56 3.69 -10.54
C SER A 52 6.04 5.13 -10.52
N GLU A 53 7.27 5.37 -10.97
CA GLU A 53 7.71 6.71 -11.34
C GLU A 53 6.76 7.16 -12.47
N ASP A 54 5.75 7.96 -12.12
CA ASP A 54 5.02 8.75 -13.10
C ASP A 54 6.04 9.73 -13.68
N PHE A 55 6.75 9.28 -14.71
CA PHE A 55 7.46 10.16 -15.63
C PHE A 55 6.41 11.12 -16.20
N PHE A 56 6.50 12.38 -15.79
CA PHE A 56 5.99 13.49 -16.58
C PHE A 56 6.63 13.49 -17.97
#